data_AF-A0A2E7VK18-F1
#
_entry.id   AF-A0A2E7VK18-F1
#
_cell.length_a   1.000
_cell.length_b   1.000
_cell.length_c   1.000
_cell.angle_alpha   90.00
_cell.angle_beta   90.00
_cell.angle_gamma   90.00
#
_symmetry.space_group_name_H-M   'P 1'
#
loop_
_entity.id
_entity.type
_entity.pdbx_description
1 polymer ?
#
loop_
_entity_poly.entity_id
_entity_poly.type
_entity_poly.pdbx_seq_one_letter_code
_entity_poly.pdbx_strand_id
1 'polypeptide(L)'
;MSRRVGLVCGSYHREEVERMLAFATDEAEQHDLTIGDVVWVPGSMEVPLALDRLLASHDAAACLGIIEKGETQHGLAMGQAVIKTILELQLKHDKPVGLGIIGPGAKPKHIEPRLEPHARAAISAVIDG
;
A
#
# COMPACT_ATOMS: atom_id res chain seq x y z
N MET A 1 8.00 -14.87 -16.93
CA MET A 1 8.79 -14.43 -15.77
C MET A 1 7.81 -13.92 -14.73
N SER A 2 7.96 -14.31 -13.46
CA SER A 2 7.13 -13.80 -12.38
C SER A 2 7.34 -12.29 -12.24
N ARG A 3 6.26 -11.51 -12.08
CA ARG A 3 6.35 -10.06 -11.89
C ARG A 3 6.94 -9.78 -10.51
N ARG A 4 7.93 -8.89 -10.46
CA ARG A 4 8.54 -8.41 -9.21
C ARG A 4 7.71 -7.26 -8.66
N VAL A 5 7.01 -7.51 -7.55
CA VAL A 5 6.16 -6.53 -6.86
C VAL A 5 6.91 -5.97 -5.66
N GLY A 6 7.15 -4.67 -5.61
CA GLY A 6 7.70 -4.06 -4.40
C GLY A 6 6.61 -3.54 -3.47
N LEU A 7 6.90 -3.50 -2.18
CA LEU A 7 5.94 -3.11 -1.16
C LEU A 7 6.42 -1.87 -0.40
N VAL A 8 5.52 -0.90 -0.20
CA VAL A 8 5.78 0.25 0.66
C VAL A 8 4.85 0.16 1.87
N CYS A 9 5.42 0.05 3.06
CA CYS A 9 4.70 -0.16 4.31
C CYS A 9 4.84 1.05 5.24
N GLY A 10 3.72 1.60 5.70
CA GLY A 10 3.72 2.61 6.77
C GLY A 10 4.03 2.00 8.14
N SER A 11 4.85 2.68 8.95
CA SER A 11 5.21 2.23 10.30
C SER A 11 4.23 2.75 11.37
N TYR A 12 3.34 3.68 11.02
CA TYR A 12 2.19 4.03 11.85
C TYR A 12 1.20 2.86 11.85
N HIS A 13 0.81 2.36 13.02
CA HIS A 13 0.16 1.05 13.22
C HIS A 13 1.01 -0.15 12.75
N ARG A 14 2.27 -0.20 13.20
CA ARG A 14 3.24 -1.20 12.74
C ARG A 14 2.75 -2.64 12.87
N GLU A 15 2.17 -3.03 14.01
CA GLU A 15 1.72 -4.40 14.24
C GLU A 15 0.62 -4.80 13.25
N GLU A 16 -0.31 -3.89 12.97
CA GLU A 16 -1.38 -4.09 12.00
C GLU A 16 -0.83 -4.15 10.58
N VAL A 17 0.11 -3.27 10.22
CA VAL A 17 0.72 -3.26 8.88
C VAL A 17 1.64 -4.46 8.66
N GLU A 18 2.30 -4.99 9.68
CA GLU A 18 3.05 -6.25 9.60
C GLU A 18 2.13 -7.44 9.29
N ARG A 19 0.91 -7.44 9.85
CA ARG A 19 -0.12 -8.43 9.48
C ARG A 19 -0.62 -8.22 8.05
N MET A 20 -0.84 -6.98 7.63
CA MET A 20 -1.17 -6.66 6.23
C MET A 20 -0.08 -7.14 5.28
N LEU A 21 1.19 -6.94 5.63
CA LEU A 21 2.33 -7.43 4.86
C LEU A 21 2.29 -8.95 4.73
N ALA A 22 2.03 -9.68 5.82
CA ALA A 22 1.90 -11.14 5.76
C ALA A 22 0.77 -11.60 4.82
N PHE A 23 -0.40 -10.98 4.88
CA PHE A 23 -1.52 -11.29 3.96
C PHE A 23 -1.19 -10.94 2.51
N ALA A 24 -0.50 -9.83 2.26
CA ALA A 24 -0.06 -9.45 0.92
C ALA A 24 0.99 -10.41 0.37
N THR A 25 1.95 -10.84 1.19
CA THR A 25 2.95 -11.84 0.78
C THR A 25 2.29 -13.18 0.46
N ASP A 26 1.37 -13.66 1.31
CA ASP A 26 0.61 -14.88 1.06
C ASP A 26 -0.22 -14.81 -0.23
N GLU A 27 -0.92 -13.70 -0.49
CA GLU A 27 -1.65 -13.48 -1.74
C GLU A 27 -0.72 -13.51 -2.96
N ALA A 28 0.45 -12.89 -2.86
CA ALA A 28 1.42 -12.87 -3.95
C ALA A 28 1.94 -14.29 -4.27
N GLU A 29 2.22 -15.09 -3.24
CA GLU A 29 2.63 -16.49 -3.39
C GLU A 29 1.54 -17.34 -4.06
N GLN A 30 0.27 -17.14 -3.70
CA GLN A 30 -0.87 -17.85 -4.32
C GLN A 30 -1.06 -17.54 -5.81
N HIS A 31 -0.51 -16.41 -6.28
CA HIS A 31 -0.65 -15.92 -7.65
C HIS A 31 0.67 -15.90 -8.44
N ASP A 32 1.67 -16.65 -8.00
CA ASP A 32 2.99 -16.76 -8.65
C ASP A 32 3.70 -15.39 -8.84
N LEU A 33 3.42 -14.42 -7.97
CA LEU A 33 4.08 -13.12 -7.93
C LEU A 33 5.28 -13.15 -6.97
N THR A 34 6.36 -12.44 -7.32
CA THR A 34 7.54 -12.35 -6.48
C THR A 34 7.52 -11.04 -5.70
N ILE A 35 7.46 -11.11 -4.37
CA ILE A 35 7.71 -9.93 -3.53
C ILE A 35 9.19 -9.55 -3.64
N GLY A 36 9.44 -8.34 -4.15
CA GLY A 36 10.76 -7.73 -4.28
C GLY A 36 11.16 -6.97 -3.01
N ASP A 37 11.50 -5.70 -3.18
CA ASP A 37 11.94 -4.87 -2.06
C ASP A 37 10.74 -4.44 -1.20
N VAL A 38 10.88 -4.59 0.12
CA VAL A 38 9.91 -4.11 1.12
C VAL A 38 10.48 -2.90 1.83
N VAL A 39 9.91 -1.73 1.57
CA VAL A 39 10.37 -0.45 2.10
C VAL A 39 9.43 0.02 3.21
N TRP A 40 9.97 0.19 4.41
CA TRP A 40 9.25 0.78 5.53
C TRP A 40 9.46 2.29 5.58
N VAL A 41 8.37 3.04 5.74
CA VAL A 41 8.36 4.50 5.89
C VAL A 41 7.67 4.90 7.19
N PRO A 42 7.91 6.11 7.73
CA PRO A 42 7.27 6.55 8.98
C PRO A 42 5.75 6.52 8.93
N GLY A 43 5.13 7.05 7.87
CA GLY A 43 3.68 6.98 7.66
C GLY A 43 3.27 7.15 6.19
N SER A 44 1.96 7.30 5.96
CA SER A 44 1.40 7.38 4.59
C SER A 44 1.87 8.60 3.80
N MET A 45 2.31 9.68 4.45
CA MET A 45 2.84 10.87 3.78
C MET A 45 4.13 10.60 3.00
N GLU A 46 4.95 9.67 3.47
CA GLU A 46 6.22 9.33 2.82
C GLU A 46 6.07 8.25 1.74
N VAL A 47 4.91 7.59 1.68
CA VAL A 47 4.61 6.50 0.72
C VAL A 47 4.86 6.92 -0.73
N PRO A 48 4.39 8.08 -1.23
CA PRO A 48 4.57 8.43 -2.64
C PRO A 48 6.05 8.53 -3.06
N LEU A 49 6.92 9.08 -2.19
CA LEU A 49 8.34 9.19 -2.49
C LEU A 49 9.04 7.83 -2.53
N ALA A 50 8.70 6.94 -1.59
CA ALA A 50 9.22 5.58 -1.59
C ALA A 50 8.71 4.78 -2.80
N LEU A 51 7.43 4.95 -3.16
CA LEU A 51 6.80 4.32 -4.31
C LEU A 51 7.48 4.74 -5.63
N ASP A 52 7.71 6.03 -5.86
CA ASP A 52 8.36 6.52 -7.08
C ASP A 52 9.76 5.90 -7.28
N ARG A 53 10.51 5.72 -6.20
CA ARG A 53 11.83 5.06 -6.22
C ARG A 53 11.72 3.57 -6.52
N LEU A 54 10.71 2.92 -5.93
CA LEU A 54 10.51 1.49 -6.06
C LEU A 54 10.05 1.11 -7.48
N LEU A 55 9.19 1.91 -8.09
CA LEU A 55 8.72 1.73 -9.47
C LEU A 55 9.84 1.82 -10.52
N ALA A 56 10.99 2.41 -10.18
CA ALA A 56 12.14 2.44 -11.10
C ALA A 56 12.76 1.06 -11.36
N SER A 57 12.62 0.10 -10.43
CA SER A 57 13.28 -1.22 -10.47
C SER A 57 12.34 -2.42 -10.31
N HIS A 58 11.02 -2.18 -10.25
CA HIS A 58 10.00 -3.23 -10.09
C HIS A 58 8.97 -3.16 -11.22
N ASP A 59 8.26 -4.25 -11.45
CA ASP A 59 7.23 -4.34 -12.49
C ASP A 59 5.88 -3.79 -11.99
N ALA A 60 5.65 -3.89 -10.68
CA ALA A 60 4.46 -3.39 -9.99
C ALA A 60 4.81 -3.01 -8.55
N ALA A 61 3.87 -2.37 -7.86
CA ALA A 61 4.02 -2.07 -6.44
C ALA A 61 2.69 -2.17 -5.67
N ALA A 62 2.75 -2.34 -4.35
CA ALA A 62 1.60 -2.14 -3.48
C ALA A 62 1.95 -1.32 -2.24
N CYS A 63 1.01 -0.47 -1.81
CA CYS A 63 1.17 0.42 -0.67
C CYS A 63 0.27 -0.03 0.48
N LEU A 64 0.86 -0.34 1.64
CA LEU A 64 0.16 -0.81 2.84
C LEU A 64 0.27 0.24 3.95
N GLY A 65 -0.83 0.54 4.63
CA GLY A 65 -0.80 1.51 5.72
C GLY A 65 -2.18 1.84 6.28
N ILE A 66 -2.22 2.68 7.30
CA ILE A 66 -3.46 3.10 7.96
C ILE A 66 -3.44 4.62 8.14
N ILE A 67 -4.53 5.27 7.74
CA ILE A 67 -4.79 6.69 7.97
C ILE A 67 -6.00 6.80 8.91
N GLU A 68 -5.73 6.86 10.20
CA GLU A 68 -6.74 6.96 11.25
C GLU A 68 -7.41 8.35 11.28
N LYS A 69 -8.66 8.40 11.75
CA LYS A 69 -9.38 9.63 12.03
C LYS A 69 -8.86 10.29 13.31
N GLY A 70 -8.20 11.43 13.18
CA GLY A 70 -7.92 12.34 14.30
C GLY A 70 -9.08 13.30 14.61
N GLU A 71 -8.79 14.32 15.42
CA GLU A 71 -9.75 15.36 15.82
C GLU A 71 -9.96 16.45 14.75
N THR A 72 -9.06 16.54 13.78
CA THR A 72 -9.08 17.55 12.72
C THR A 72 -9.24 16.90 11.34
N GLN A 73 -9.39 17.72 10.29
CA GLN A 73 -9.43 17.25 8.91
C GLN A 73 -8.06 16.82 8.36
N HIS A 74 -7.01 16.82 9.18
CA HIS A 74 -5.64 16.53 8.75
C HIS A 74 -5.52 15.18 8.03
N GLY A 75 -6.04 14.09 8.62
CA GLY A 75 -6.00 12.76 8.00
C GLY A 75 -6.75 12.67 6.67
N LEU A 76 -7.86 13.43 6.52
CA LEU A 76 -8.62 13.48 5.27
C LEU A 76 -7.83 14.19 4.17
N ALA A 77 -7.32 15.40 4.45
CA ALA A 77 -6.53 16.17 3.48
C ALA A 77 -5.25 15.43 3.08
N MET A 78 -4.57 14.83 4.06
CA MET A 78 -3.39 14.00 3.86
C MET A 78 -3.68 12.80 2.97
N GLY A 79 -4.69 11.99 3.30
CA GLY A 79 -5.01 10.78 2.53
C GLY A 79 -5.45 11.09 1.10
N GLN A 80 -6.19 12.18 0.88
CA GLN A 80 -6.54 12.63 -0.46
C GLN A 80 -5.30 13.00 -1.29
N ALA A 81 -4.34 13.71 -0.69
CA ALA A 81 -3.09 14.04 -1.36
C ALA A 81 -2.26 12.79 -1.69
N VAL A 82 -2.09 11.88 -0.72
CA VAL A 82 -1.34 10.63 -0.88
C VAL A 82 -1.96 9.75 -1.98
N ILE A 83 -3.26 9.49 -1.93
CA ILE A 83 -3.95 8.65 -2.92
C ILE A 83 -3.86 9.27 -4.32
N LYS A 84 -4.02 10.60 -4.44
CA LYS A 84 -3.88 11.30 -5.72
C LYS A 84 -2.47 11.10 -6.30
N THR A 85 -1.42 11.28 -5.49
CA THR A 85 -0.05 11.12 -5.97
C THR A 85 0.28 9.66 -6.31
N ILE A 86 -0.26 8.67 -5.57
CA ILE A 86 -0.11 7.26 -5.93
C ILE A 86 -0.68 6.99 -7.33
N LEU A 87 -1.87 7.52 -7.64
CA LEU A 87 -2.47 7.40 -8.98
C LEU A 87 -1.64 8.11 -10.05
N GLU A 88 -1.11 9.30 -9.76
CA GLU A 88 -0.21 10.01 -10.68
C GLU A 88 1.07 9.22 -10.96
N LEU A 89 1.65 8.57 -9.95
CA LEU A 89 2.84 7.73 -10.10
C LEU A 89 2.54 6.45 -10.89
N GLN A 90 1.39 5.82 -10.67
CA GLN A 90 0.92 4.70 -11.48
C GLN A 90 0.89 5.07 -12.97
N LEU A 91 0.28 6.21 -13.31
CA LEU A 91 0.18 6.70 -14.69
C LEU A 91 1.53 7.14 -15.26
N LYS A 92 2.38 7.78 -14.44
CA LYS A 92 3.72 8.25 -14.85
C LYS A 92 4.65 7.12 -15.22
N HIS A 93 4.64 6.04 -14.44
CA HIS A 93 5.55 4.90 -14.62
C HIS A 93 4.99 3.81 -15.54
N ASP A 94 3.69 3.90 -15.89
CA ASP A 94 2.98 2.90 -16.69
C ASP A 94 3.09 1.49 -16.08
N LYS A 95 2.87 1.42 -14.76
CA LYS A 95 3.01 0.20 -13.95
C LYS A 95 1.89 0.14 -12.92
N PRO A 96 1.24 -1.02 -12.71
CA PRO A 96 0.13 -1.13 -11.78
C PRO A 96 0.57 -0.92 -10.33
N VAL A 97 -0.26 -0.20 -9.56
CA VAL A 97 -0.03 0.05 -8.13
C VAL A 97 -1.25 -0.33 -7.30
N GLY A 98 -1.07 -1.30 -6.40
CA GLY A 98 -2.06 -1.72 -5.42
C GLY A 98 -2.20 -0.74 -4.26
N LEU A 99 -3.44 -0.43 -3.86
CA LEU A 99 -3.74 0.41 -2.71
C LEU A 99 -4.32 -0.41 -1.55
N GLY A 100 -3.46 -0.72 -0.57
CA GLY A 100 -3.83 -1.32 0.71
C GLY A 100 -3.75 -0.33 1.87
N ILE A 101 -3.95 0.97 1.62
CA ILE A 101 -4.01 1.97 2.70
C ILE A 101 -5.46 2.04 3.23
N ILE A 102 -5.67 1.71 4.50
CA ILE A 102 -6.97 1.79 5.16
C ILE A 102 -7.24 3.24 5.58
N GLY A 103 -8.20 3.89 4.91
CA GLY A 103 -8.59 5.27 5.18
C GLY A 103 -8.84 6.08 3.90
N PRO A 104 -8.81 7.42 3.95
CA PRO A 104 -8.58 8.23 5.14
C PRO A 104 -9.75 8.22 6.14
N GLY A 105 -9.43 8.40 7.43
CA GLY A 105 -10.44 8.59 8.47
C GLY A 105 -11.02 7.29 9.02
N ALA A 106 -10.23 6.22 9.00
CA ALA A 106 -10.59 4.98 9.68
C ALA A 106 -10.75 5.24 11.19
N LYS A 107 -11.81 4.70 11.80
CA LYS A 107 -11.93 4.64 13.26
C LYS A 107 -11.25 3.36 13.75
N PRO A 108 -10.84 3.22 15.01
CA PRO A 108 -10.24 1.97 15.51
C PRO A 108 -11.02 0.70 15.14
N LYS A 109 -12.35 0.73 15.32
CA LYS A 109 -13.25 -0.38 14.95
C LYS A 109 -13.29 -0.74 13.45
N HIS A 110 -12.74 0.12 12.59
CA HIS A 110 -12.69 -0.07 11.14
C HIS A 110 -11.41 -0.78 10.69
N ILE A 111 -10.34 -0.76 11.50
CA ILE A 111 -9.01 -1.23 11.11
C ILE A 111 -8.98 -2.76 11.04
N GLU A 112 -9.25 -3.43 12.15
CA GLU A 112 -9.13 -4.89 12.27
C GLU A 112 -9.85 -5.68 11.15
N PRO A 113 -11.14 -5.40 10.83
CA PRO A 113 -11.85 -6.14 9.79
C PRO A 113 -11.37 -5.84 8.36
N ARG A 114 -10.48 -4.85 8.18
CA ARG A 114 -9.99 -4.39 6.89
C ARG A 114 -8.56 -4.83 6.57
N LEU A 115 -7.78 -5.29 7.56
CA LEU A 115 -6.37 -5.64 7.40
C LEU A 115 -6.17 -6.65 6.25
N GLU A 116 -6.79 -7.82 6.36
CA GLU A 116 -6.68 -8.88 5.36
C GLU A 116 -7.28 -8.48 4.00
N PRO A 117 -8.56 -8.04 3.89
CA PRO A 117 -9.14 -7.80 2.58
C PRO A 117 -8.46 -6.65 1.82
N HIS A 118 -7.94 -5.62 2.50
CA HIS A 118 -7.23 -4.53 1.82
C HIS A 118 -5.82 -4.95 1.39
N ALA A 119 -5.12 -5.74 2.20
CA ALA A 119 -3.81 -6.26 1.84
C ALA A 119 -3.87 -7.19 0.62
N ARG A 120 -4.81 -8.14 0.62
CA ARG A 120 -5.02 -9.06 -0.50
C ARG A 120 -5.46 -8.31 -1.75
N ALA A 121 -6.46 -7.44 -1.66
CA ALA A 121 -6.93 -6.67 -2.80
C ALA A 121 -5.85 -5.77 -3.42
N ALA A 122 -4.90 -5.26 -2.62
CA ALA A 122 -3.77 -4.50 -3.14
C ALA A 122 -2.87 -5.35 -4.05
N ILE A 123 -2.67 -6.62 -3.71
CA ILE A 123 -1.92 -7.56 -4.55
C ILE A 123 -2.76 -8.03 -5.73
N SER A 124 -4.03 -8.38 -5.53
CA SER A 124 -4.89 -8.82 -6.62
C SER A 124 -4.99 -7.76 -7.72
N ALA A 125 -4.98 -6.47 -7.36
CA ALA A 125 -5.00 -5.35 -8.30
C ALA A 125 -3.78 -5.28 -9.25
N VAL A 126 -2.66 -5.92 -8.91
CA VAL A 126 -1.44 -5.90 -9.76
C VAL A 126 -1.25 -7.18 -10.57
N ILE A 127 -2.13 -8.17 -10.42
CA ILE A 127 -2.10 -9.43 -11.19
C ILE A 127 -2.48 -9.18 -12.64
N ASP A 128 -3.60 -8.47 -12.87
CA ASP A 128 -4.18 -8.26 -14.21
C ASP A 128 -3.79 -6.93 -14.86
N GLY A 129 -3.05 -6.09 -14.12
CA GLY A 129 -2.60 -4.77 -14.57
C GLY A 129 -1.41 -4.78 -15.50
#